data_AF-A0A348SCX5-F1
#
_entry.id   AF-A0A348SCX5-F1
#
_cell.length_a   1.000
_cell.length_b   1.000
_cell.length_c   1.000
_cell.angle_alpha   90.00
_cell.angle_beta   90.00
_cell.angle_gamma   90.00
#
_symmetry.space_group_name_H-M   'P 1'
#
loop_
_entity.id
_entity.type
_entity.pdbx_description
1 polymer ?
#
loop_
_entity_poly.entity_id
_entity_poly.type
_entity_poly.pdbx_seq_one_letter_code
_entity_poly.pdbx_strand_id
1 'polypeptide(L)'
;IEAFKLYEEFQSLIRVSIGRAVLRVSLVQAQRAPTPVAVKTVGGSSEAAVATPSASATTTPSMKAGRNDACPCGSGKKFKKCHGA
;
A
#
# COMPACT_ATOMS: atom_id res chain seq x y z
N ILE A 1 30.77 51.51 18.68
CA ILE A 1 29.47 51.43 19.41
C ILE A 1 28.36 50.97 18.48
N GLU A 2 28.10 51.68 17.38
CA GLU A 2 27.00 51.37 16.44
C GLU A 2 27.09 49.96 15.82
N ALA A 3 28.26 49.54 15.34
CA ALA A 3 28.48 48.18 14.81
C ALA A 3 28.15 47.05 15.81
N PHE A 4 28.26 47.30 17.12
CA PHE A 4 27.90 46.32 18.15
C PHE A 4 26.37 46.15 18.26
N LYS A 5 25.61 47.25 18.16
CA LYS A 5 24.14 47.22 18.14
C LYS A 5 23.61 46.44 16.93
N LEU A 6 24.17 46.70 15.75
CA LEU A 6 23.81 45.97 14.52
C LEU A 6 24.12 44.47 14.64
N TYR A 7 25.21 44.11 15.32
CA TYR A 7 25.55 42.71 15.59
C TYR A 7 24.58 42.05 16.59
N GLU A 8 24.17 42.73 17.66
CA GLU A 8 23.17 42.23 18.60
C GLU A 8 21.79 42.05 17.93
N GLU A 9 21.38 43.00 17.09
CA GLU A 9 20.14 42.91 16.30
C GLU A 9 20.19 41.71 15.35
N PHE A 10 21.28 41.54 14.59
CA PHE A 10 21.49 40.39 13.71
C PHE A 10 21.48 39.05 14.48
N GLN A 11 22.13 38.98 15.63
CA GLN A 11 22.10 37.82 16.51
C GLN A 11 20.69 37.51 17.03
N SER A 12 19.87 38.53 17.32
CA SER A 12 18.48 38.34 17.72
C SER A 12 17.62 37.71 16.61
N LEU A 13 17.80 38.16 15.37
CA LEU A 13 17.10 37.63 14.18
C LEU A 13 17.47 36.17 13.91
N ILE A 14 18.75 35.81 14.02
CA ILE A 14 19.23 34.43 13.86
C ILE A 14 18.58 33.51 14.89
N ARG A 15 18.60 33.88 16.18
CA ARG A 15 18.05 33.03 17.26
C ARG A 15 16.57 32.71 17.05
N VAL A 16 15.78 33.72 16.67
CA VAL A 16 14.34 33.55 16.38
C VAL A 16 14.11 32.72 15.11
N SER A 17 14.94 32.90 14.08
CA SER A 17 14.87 32.12 12.84
C SER A 17 15.17 30.63 13.07
N ILE A 18 16.26 30.32 13.78
CA ILE A 18 16.64 28.94 14.12
C ILE A 18 15.57 28.28 14.99
N GLY A 19 15.04 28.98 16.01
CA GLY A 19 13.96 28.45 16.84
C GLY A 19 12.72 28.07 16.03
N ARG A 20 12.30 28.93 15.09
CA ARG A 20 11.18 28.65 14.18
C ARG A 20 11.47 27.53 13.18
N ALA A 21 12.70 27.42 12.69
CA ALA A 21 13.11 26.35 11.80
C ALA A 21 13.04 24.99 12.51
N VAL A 22 13.67 24.86 13.69
CA VAL A 22 13.65 23.62 14.49
C VAL A 22 12.23 23.21 14.85
N LEU A 23 11.38 24.15 15.29
CA LEU A 23 9.97 23.89 15.61
C LEU A 23 9.10 23.50 14.39
N ARG A 24 9.56 23.73 13.16
CA ARG A 24 8.89 23.34 11.91
C ARG A 24 9.53 22.14 11.21
N VAL A 25 10.62 21.58 11.72
CA VAL A 25 11.14 20.30 11.21
C VAL A 25 10.21 19.18 11.70
N SER A 26 9.11 18.98 10.97
CA SER A 26 8.49 17.67 10.90
C SER A 26 9.51 16.74 10.25
N LEU A 27 10.16 15.90 11.06
CA LEU A 27 10.86 14.75 10.55
C LEU A 27 9.85 13.95 9.73
N VAL A 28 10.07 13.87 8.41
CA VAL A 28 9.32 12.96 7.54
C VAL A 28 9.70 11.56 7.98
N GLN A 29 8.97 11.02 8.95
CA GLN A 29 9.05 9.62 9.32
C GLN A 29 8.61 8.85 8.08
N ALA A 30 9.58 8.35 7.33
CA ALA A 30 9.37 7.70 6.04
C ALA A 30 8.25 6.68 6.20
N GLN A 31 7.08 7.01 5.65
CA GLN A 31 5.84 6.33 5.99
C GLN A 31 5.88 4.98 5.30
N ARG A 32 6.42 3.99 6.02
CA ARG A 32 6.59 2.62 5.54
C ARG A 32 5.22 2.10 5.21
N ALA A 33 4.88 2.14 3.92
CA ALA A 33 3.59 1.72 3.41
C ALA A 33 3.30 0.34 4.00
N PRO A 34 2.16 0.14 4.69
CA PRO A 34 1.84 -1.14 5.27
C PRO A 34 1.69 -2.14 4.13
N THR A 35 2.69 -2.99 3.94
CA THR A 35 2.57 -4.17 3.08
C THR A 35 1.38 -4.94 3.62
N PRO A 36 0.29 -5.13 2.84
CA PRO A 36 -0.90 -5.79 3.33
C PRO A 36 -0.57 -7.25 3.61
N VAL A 37 -0.26 -7.55 4.87
CA VAL A 37 -0.19 -8.92 5.37
C VAL A 37 -1.58 -9.49 5.25
N ALA A 38 -1.79 -10.33 4.24
CA ALA A 38 -3.06 -11.00 3.99
C ALA A 38 -3.35 -11.98 5.13
N VAL A 39 -3.93 -11.47 6.22
CA VAL A 39 -4.46 -12.26 7.33
C VAL A 39 -5.57 -13.12 6.77
N LYS A 40 -5.25 -14.40 6.54
CA LYS A 40 -6.24 -15.40 6.16
C LYS A 40 -7.08 -15.70 7.39
N THR A 41 -8.22 -15.04 7.48
CA THR A 41 -9.30 -15.40 8.40
C THR A 41 -9.70 -16.85 8.16
N VAL A 42 -9.79 -17.61 9.25
CA VAL A 42 -10.26 -19.01 9.20
C VAL A 42 -11.79 -19.01 9.22
N GLY A 43 -12.37 -19.26 8.04
CA GLY A 43 -13.72 -19.81 7.89
C GLY A 43 -14.90 -18.82 7.83
N GLY A 44 -15.90 -19.15 7.01
CA GLY A 44 -17.25 -18.58 7.04
C GLY A 44 -17.74 -17.96 5.72
N SER A 45 -18.75 -18.59 5.11
CA SER A 45 -19.63 -18.00 4.07
C SER A 45 -20.47 -16.84 4.68
N SER A 46 -21.21 -15.96 4.00
CA SER A 46 -21.62 -15.76 2.59
C SER A 46 -22.25 -14.34 2.44
N GLU A 47 -22.83 -13.82 1.35
CA GLU A 47 -23.14 -14.32 -0.01
C GLU A 47 -23.19 -13.17 -1.06
N ALA A 48 -23.62 -13.50 -2.29
CA ALA A 48 -24.19 -12.69 -3.38
C ALA A 48 -24.24 -11.14 -3.34
N ALA A 49 -23.63 -10.54 -4.36
CA ALA A 49 -24.13 -9.33 -5.02
C ALA A 49 -24.27 -9.58 -6.54
N VAL A 50 -25.35 -9.05 -7.12
CA VAL A 50 -25.89 -9.36 -8.46
C VAL A 50 -24.91 -9.01 -9.60
N ALA A 51 -24.92 -9.84 -10.65
CA ALA A 51 -24.32 -9.53 -11.95
C ALA A 51 -25.36 -9.62 -13.08
N THR A 52 -25.25 -8.74 -14.08
CA THR A 52 -25.74 -8.97 -15.45
C THR A 52 -24.68 -8.51 -16.46
N PRO A 53 -24.62 -9.09 -17.67
CA PRO A 53 -23.33 -9.36 -18.30
C PRO A 53 -23.09 -8.60 -19.61
N SER A 54 -21.84 -8.58 -20.08
CA SER A 54 -21.53 -8.30 -21.47
C SER A 54 -20.58 -9.33 -22.09
N ALA A 55 -21.09 -9.98 -23.14
CA ALA A 55 -20.37 -10.61 -24.25
C ALA A 55 -19.22 -11.61 -23.96
N SER A 56 -19.63 -12.89 -23.88
CA SER A 56 -19.02 -14.05 -24.54
C SER A 56 -17.51 -14.31 -24.42
N ALA A 57 -17.17 -15.34 -23.65
CA ALA A 57 -15.87 -15.99 -23.71
C ALA A 57 -15.63 -16.64 -25.09
N THR A 58 -14.51 -16.29 -25.74
CA THR A 58 -14.02 -16.97 -26.95
C THR A 58 -12.53 -17.24 -26.82
N THR A 59 -12.25 -18.44 -26.31
CA THR A 59 -11.20 -19.37 -26.75
C THR A 59 -9.70 -19.04 -26.54
N THR A 60 -9.00 -20.06 -26.02
CA THR A 60 -7.54 -20.30 -26.01
C THR A 60 -6.67 -19.61 -24.95
N PRO A 61 -5.50 -20.21 -24.63
CA PRO A 61 -5.09 -21.58 -24.88
C PRO A 61 -5.38 -22.48 -23.67
N SER A 62 -4.93 -23.73 -23.73
CA SER A 62 -4.58 -24.53 -22.55
C SER A 62 -3.44 -23.84 -21.77
N MET A 63 -3.76 -22.75 -21.09
CA MET A 63 -2.97 -22.22 -19.98
C MET A 63 -2.80 -23.39 -19.02
N LYS A 64 -1.59 -23.96 -19.00
CA LYS A 64 -1.21 -25.08 -18.14
C LYS A 64 -1.21 -24.55 -16.72
N ALA A 65 -2.40 -24.51 -16.10
CA ALA A 65 -2.60 -24.02 -14.75
C ALA A 65 -1.59 -24.73 -13.86
N GLY A 66 -0.66 -23.97 -13.30
CA GLY A 66 0.41 -24.55 -12.51
C GLY A 66 -0.20 -25.34 -11.38
N ARG A 67 0.47 -26.42 -10.95
CA ARG A 67 -0.08 -27.35 -9.94
C ARG A 67 -0.55 -26.63 -8.65
N ASN A 68 -0.03 -25.43 -8.37
CA ASN A 68 -0.39 -24.58 -7.24
C ASN A 68 -1.32 -23.38 -7.53
N ASP A 69 -1.70 -23.12 -8.77
CA ASP A 69 -2.49 -21.93 -9.18
C ASP A 69 -3.99 -22.14 -8.94
N ALA A 70 -4.80 -21.08 -9.09
CA ALA A 70 -6.25 -21.19 -8.99
C ALA A 70 -6.81 -22.12 -10.08
N CYS A 71 -7.74 -23.00 -9.72
CA CYS A 71 -8.31 -23.95 -10.67
C CYS A 71 -9.27 -23.23 -11.65
N PRO A 72 -9.09 -23.37 -12.98
CA PRO A 72 -9.89 -22.64 -13.97
C PRO A 72 -11.37 -23.04 -14.03
N CYS A 73 -11.78 -24.07 -13.29
CA CYS A 73 -13.18 -24.47 -13.11
C CYS A 73 -13.98 -23.57 -12.13
N GLY A 74 -13.41 -22.44 -11.67
CA GLY A 74 -14.09 -21.49 -10.78
C GLY A 74 -14.26 -21.92 -9.32
N SER A 75 -13.74 -23.10 -8.91
CA SER A 75 -13.96 -23.65 -7.55
C SER A 75 -13.21 -22.94 -6.41
N GLY A 76 -12.44 -21.88 -6.71
CA GLY A 76 -11.58 -21.16 -5.74
C GLY A 76 -10.40 -21.97 -5.17
N LYS A 77 -10.34 -23.29 -5.41
CA LYS A 77 -9.30 -24.19 -4.93
C LYS A 77 -8.07 -24.15 -5.83
N LYS A 78 -6.89 -24.50 -5.30
CA LYS A 78 -5.69 -24.69 -6.12
C LYS A 78 -5.86 -25.88 -7.07
N PHE A 79 -5.29 -25.84 -8.27
CA PHE A 79 -5.47 -26.85 -9.33
C PHE A 79 -5.25 -28.29 -8.82
N LYS A 80 -4.15 -28.56 -8.09
CA LYS A 80 -3.86 -29.86 -7.45
C LYS A 80 -4.82 -30.36 -6.38
N LYS A 81 -5.77 -29.52 -5.98
CA LYS A 81 -6.80 -29.81 -4.95
C LYS A 81 -8.20 -29.85 -5.57
N CYS A 82 -8.28 -29.88 -6.90
CA CYS A 82 -9.55 -29.89 -7.62
C CYS A 82 -9.51 -30.78 -8.87
N HIS A 83 -8.55 -30.57 -9.78
CA HIS A 83 -8.46 -31.31 -11.06
C HIS A 83 -7.05 -31.85 -11.39
N GLY A 84 -6.01 -31.43 -10.66
CA GLY A 84 -4.62 -31.87 -10.87
C GLY A 84 -4.17 -32.95 -9.89
N ALA A 85 -4.91 -34.07 -9.85
CA ALA A 85 -4.54 -35.27 -9.09
C ALA A 85 -3.13 -35.73 -9.48
#